data_AF-A0A835RJH6-F1
#
_entry.id   AF-A0A835RJH6-F1
#
_cell.length_a   1.000
_cell.length_b   1.000
_cell.length_c   1.000
_cell.angle_alpha   90.00
_cell.angle_beta   90.00
_cell.angle_gamma   90.00
#
_symmetry.space_group_name_H-M   'P 1'
#
loop_
_entity.id
_entity.type
_entity.pdbx_description
1 polymer ?
#
loop_
_entity_poly.entity_id
_entity_poly.type
_entity_poly.pdbx_seq_one_letter_code
_entity_poly.pdbx_strand_id
1 'polypeptide(L)'
;MASQSAGEDDDENDDDLPAATDNYRFVPPRTFNSSNVRSESDGSMFHSKAYEKRDQAELANMKPWLRKASCREEVSTAEQQLRETEADAKALRSMTQRMILSEEEMEEVVLKRCWLARYWGLAVQHGIYLEVSMSKHQHWSALAPLPLEVVISAGQRAKEDNGNNGGIDDERRTLVHDLSDITGEGNIESMLTVEKGLRELASLKAWLAYFWRRAKNHGVEEDIADEMLQFWLSLMGHTPTSHDAVDVERGLLELKKLGIEQQLWEASRRETDLPPSLNNHSESSF
;
A
#
# COMPACT_ATOMS: atom_id res chain seq x y z
N MET A 1 -3.39 32.54 -42.37
CA MET A 1 -3.65 31.14 -42.78
C MET A 1 -4.60 30.59 -41.72
N ALA A 2 -5.93 30.70 -41.86
CA ALA A 2 -6.83 29.97 -42.78
C ALA A 2 -6.68 28.45 -42.57
N SER A 3 -7.68 27.63 -42.21
CA SER A 3 -9.16 27.70 -42.15
C SER A 3 -9.62 26.63 -41.13
N GLN A 4 -10.61 26.81 -40.25
CA GLN A 4 -12.07 26.71 -40.41
C GLN A 4 -12.59 25.57 -41.29
N SER A 5 -13.45 24.72 -40.71
CA SER A 5 -14.83 24.34 -41.14
C SER A 5 -15.13 22.89 -40.71
N ALA A 6 -16.33 22.44 -40.36
CA ALA A 6 -17.67 22.98 -40.07
C ALA A 6 -18.60 21.74 -39.97
N GLY A 7 -19.83 21.91 -39.51
CA GLY A 7 -20.90 20.90 -39.51
C GLY A 7 -21.17 20.39 -38.09
N GLU A 8 -22.01 21.02 -37.25
CA GLU A 8 -23.45 21.37 -37.42
C GLU A 8 -24.32 20.13 -37.67
N ASP A 9 -25.34 19.99 -36.80
CA ASP A 9 -26.72 19.57 -37.05
C ASP A 9 -27.28 19.07 -35.69
N ASP A 10 -27.91 19.94 -34.89
CA ASP A 10 -29.31 20.40 -34.97
C ASP A 10 -30.27 19.31 -34.46
N ASP A 11 -30.77 19.48 -33.24
CA ASP A 11 -32.09 20.07 -32.91
C ASP A 11 -33.16 18.98 -32.82
N GLU A 12 -33.69 18.75 -31.62
CA GLU A 12 -35.05 19.12 -31.23
C GLU A 12 -36.12 18.43 -32.08
N ASN A 13 -36.95 17.62 -31.42
CA ASN A 13 -38.37 17.35 -31.69
C ASN A 13 -38.76 16.13 -30.85
N ASP A 14 -39.91 16.03 -30.21
CA ASP A 14 -40.93 16.97 -29.75
C ASP A 14 -41.90 16.05 -28.99
N ASP A 15 -42.33 16.49 -27.82
CA ASP A 15 -43.57 16.01 -27.23
C ASP A 15 -44.69 16.32 -28.24
N ASP A 16 -45.42 15.30 -28.73
CA ASP A 16 -46.80 15.49 -29.17
C ASP A 16 -47.53 14.16 -29.38
N LEU A 17 -48.37 13.81 -28.42
CA LEU A 17 -49.66 13.16 -28.70
C LEU A 17 -50.57 14.27 -29.26
N PRO A 18 -51.20 14.09 -30.43
CA PRO A 18 -52.63 13.76 -30.34
C PRO A 18 -53.22 13.00 -31.55
N ALA A 19 -54.49 12.65 -31.34
CA ALA A 19 -55.56 12.58 -32.32
C ALA A 19 -55.66 11.30 -33.18
N ALA A 20 -56.54 10.43 -32.68
CA ALA A 20 -57.64 9.84 -33.41
C ALA A 20 -57.80 10.30 -34.87
N THR A 21 -57.61 9.37 -35.80
CA THR A 21 -58.19 9.47 -37.15
C THR A 21 -59.09 8.28 -37.39
N ASP A 22 -60.37 8.52 -37.11
CA ASP A 22 -61.51 7.84 -37.71
C ASP A 22 -61.37 7.87 -39.25
N ASN A 23 -61.41 6.71 -39.90
CA ASN A 23 -61.99 6.61 -41.24
C ASN A 23 -62.28 5.17 -41.67
N TYR A 24 -63.44 4.64 -41.27
CA TYR A 24 -64.18 3.68 -42.09
C TYR A 24 -65.65 4.09 -42.19
N ARG A 25 -65.90 4.95 -43.18
CA ARG A 25 -67.00 4.90 -44.16
C ARG A 25 -68.36 4.38 -43.63
N PHE A 26 -69.21 5.34 -43.29
CA PHE A 26 -70.64 5.22 -43.04
C PHE A 26 -71.40 4.73 -44.30
N VAL A 27 -72.12 3.62 -44.19
CA VAL A 27 -73.16 3.18 -45.15
C VAL A 27 -74.41 2.89 -44.33
N PRO A 28 -75.55 3.57 -44.54
CA PRO A 28 -76.74 3.34 -43.74
C PRO A 28 -77.56 2.18 -44.30
N PRO A 29 -78.16 1.34 -43.44
CA PRO A 29 -79.46 0.79 -43.76
C PRO A 29 -80.48 1.09 -42.67
N ARG A 30 -81.50 1.82 -43.14
CA ARG A 30 -82.94 1.62 -42.88
C ARG A 30 -83.40 1.48 -41.44
N THR A 31 -84.15 2.50 -41.05
CA THR A 31 -85.06 2.50 -39.91
C THR A 31 -86.12 1.39 -39.99
N PHE A 32 -86.37 0.83 -38.81
CA PHE A 32 -87.62 0.27 -38.29
C PHE A 32 -88.04 -1.14 -38.77
N ASN A 33 -88.03 -2.10 -37.85
CA ASN A 33 -89.29 -2.41 -37.17
C ASN A 33 -89.09 -3.01 -35.77
N SER A 34 -89.95 -2.56 -34.86
CA SER A 34 -90.12 -3.04 -33.49
C SER A 34 -90.47 -4.51 -33.43
N SER A 35 -89.76 -5.25 -32.58
CA SER A 35 -90.36 -6.08 -31.53
C SER A 35 -89.26 -6.95 -30.91
N ASN A 36 -88.89 -6.69 -29.65
CA ASN A 36 -89.27 -7.55 -28.53
C ASN A 36 -88.45 -7.13 -27.31
N VAL A 37 -89.11 -6.50 -26.34
CA VAL A 37 -88.55 -6.30 -25.01
C VAL A 37 -88.52 -7.67 -24.34
N ARG A 38 -87.34 -8.24 -24.12
CA ARG A 38 -87.16 -9.27 -23.11
C ARG A 38 -85.83 -9.08 -22.41
N SER A 39 -85.94 -8.68 -21.15
CA SER A 39 -84.86 -8.44 -20.22
C SER A 39 -84.03 -9.72 -20.02
N GLU A 40 -82.85 -9.78 -20.64
CA GLU A 40 -81.78 -10.73 -20.29
C GLU A 40 -80.64 -9.96 -19.59
N SER A 41 -80.93 -9.30 -18.47
CA SER A 41 -79.91 -8.58 -17.68
C SER A 41 -79.30 -9.42 -16.55
N ASP A 42 -79.90 -10.55 -16.16
CA ASP A 42 -79.47 -11.26 -14.95
C ASP A 42 -78.47 -12.38 -15.21
N GLY A 43 -78.58 -13.14 -16.32
CA GLY A 43 -77.67 -14.27 -16.62
C GLY A 43 -76.24 -13.86 -16.99
N SER A 44 -76.08 -12.75 -17.71
CA SER A 44 -74.78 -12.18 -18.12
C SER A 44 -73.96 -11.67 -16.93
N MET A 45 -74.65 -11.10 -15.93
CA MET A 45 -74.03 -10.60 -14.70
C MET A 45 -73.50 -11.74 -13.81
N PHE A 46 -74.20 -12.88 -13.75
CA PHE A 46 -73.75 -14.05 -12.98
C PHE A 46 -72.59 -14.79 -13.64
N HIS A 47 -72.59 -14.94 -14.97
CA HIS A 47 -71.43 -15.49 -15.68
C HIS A 47 -70.22 -14.58 -15.56
N SER A 48 -70.37 -13.25 -15.79
CA SER A 48 -69.28 -12.29 -15.57
C SER A 48 -68.70 -12.34 -14.16
N LYS A 49 -69.55 -12.42 -13.12
CA LYS A 49 -69.10 -12.58 -11.73
C LYS A 49 -68.36 -13.89 -11.46
N ALA A 50 -68.66 -14.96 -12.20
CA ALA A 50 -67.97 -16.25 -12.07
C ALA A 50 -66.59 -16.23 -12.73
N TYR A 51 -66.46 -15.59 -13.90
CA TYR A 51 -65.17 -15.33 -14.55
C TYR A 51 -64.31 -14.41 -13.69
N GLU A 52 -64.87 -13.30 -13.21
CA GLU A 52 -64.19 -12.36 -12.31
C GLU A 52 -63.68 -13.06 -11.03
N LYS A 53 -64.47 -13.93 -10.40
CA LYS A 53 -64.05 -14.70 -9.23
C LYS A 53 -62.93 -15.69 -9.53
N ARG A 54 -62.93 -16.28 -10.72
CA ARG A 54 -61.88 -17.21 -11.17
C ARG A 54 -60.58 -16.45 -11.42
N ASP A 55 -60.67 -15.32 -12.10
CA ASP A 55 -59.54 -14.42 -12.33
C ASP A 55 -58.99 -13.88 -11.00
N GLN A 56 -59.86 -13.60 -10.01
CA GLN A 56 -59.46 -13.21 -8.66
C GLN A 56 -58.74 -14.32 -7.90
N ALA A 57 -59.16 -15.57 -8.05
CA ALA A 57 -58.53 -16.73 -7.44
C ALA A 57 -57.17 -17.05 -8.09
N GLU A 58 -57.06 -16.92 -9.42
CA GLU A 58 -55.80 -17.06 -10.15
C GLU A 58 -54.82 -15.94 -9.80
N LEU A 59 -55.30 -14.70 -9.70
CA LEU A 59 -54.51 -13.56 -9.24
C LEU A 59 -54.06 -13.74 -7.78
N ALA A 60 -54.92 -14.26 -6.91
CA ALA A 60 -54.58 -14.56 -5.52
C ALA A 60 -53.52 -15.66 -5.40
N ASN A 61 -53.50 -16.63 -6.32
CA ASN A 61 -52.48 -17.67 -6.39
C ASN A 61 -51.14 -17.17 -6.95
N MET A 62 -51.16 -16.18 -7.85
CA MET A 62 -49.96 -15.64 -8.49
C MET A 62 -49.22 -14.58 -7.63
N LYS A 63 -49.96 -13.80 -6.83
CA LYS A 63 -49.40 -12.75 -5.94
C LYS A 63 -48.27 -13.23 -5.02
N PRO A 64 -48.36 -14.39 -4.32
CA PRO A 64 -47.28 -14.89 -3.48
C PRO A 64 -46.01 -15.26 -4.25
N TRP A 65 -46.16 -15.79 -5.48
CA TRP A 65 -45.02 -16.15 -6.32
C TRP A 65 -44.28 -14.92 -6.85
N LEU A 66 -45.02 -13.91 -7.32
CA LEU A 66 -44.45 -12.62 -7.74
C LEU A 66 -43.73 -11.93 -6.58
N ARG A 67 -44.34 -11.91 -5.38
CA ARG A 67 -43.71 -11.36 -4.18
C ARG A 67 -42.42 -12.11 -3.80
N LYS A 68 -42.40 -13.44 -3.95
CA LYS A 68 -41.22 -14.26 -3.70
C LYS A 68 -40.12 -14.05 -4.74
N ALA A 69 -40.49 -13.84 -6.01
CA ALA A 69 -39.56 -13.55 -7.09
C ALA A 69 -38.93 -12.15 -6.93
N SER A 70 -39.75 -11.13 -6.65
CA SER A 70 -39.29 -9.76 -6.36
C SER A 70 -38.41 -9.71 -5.12
N CYS A 71 -38.81 -10.37 -4.03
CA CYS A 71 -37.96 -10.49 -2.83
C CYS A 71 -36.62 -11.18 -3.13
N ARG A 72 -36.61 -12.21 -3.99
CA ARG A 72 -35.35 -12.88 -4.40
C ARG A 72 -34.46 -11.96 -5.21
N GLU A 73 -35.03 -11.21 -6.15
CA GLU A 73 -34.31 -10.24 -6.97
C GLU A 73 -33.71 -9.13 -6.09
N GLU A 74 -34.51 -8.56 -5.19
CA GLU A 74 -34.05 -7.57 -4.20
C GLU A 74 -32.89 -8.14 -3.34
N VAL A 75 -33.02 -9.36 -2.83
CA VAL A 75 -31.94 -10.03 -2.08
C VAL A 75 -30.68 -10.21 -2.94
N SER A 76 -30.81 -10.63 -4.20
CA SER A 76 -29.67 -10.78 -5.10
C SER A 76 -28.99 -9.44 -5.42
N THR A 77 -29.75 -8.35 -5.58
CA THR A 77 -29.19 -7.00 -5.76
C THR A 77 -28.48 -6.52 -4.50
N ALA A 78 -29.05 -6.75 -3.32
CA ALA A 78 -28.45 -6.39 -2.04
C ALA A 78 -27.17 -7.20 -1.76
N GLU A 79 -27.15 -8.50 -2.09
CA GLU A 79 -25.95 -9.34 -1.98
C GLU A 79 -24.83 -8.85 -2.91
N GLN A 80 -25.17 -8.43 -4.12
CA GLN A 80 -24.18 -7.91 -5.06
C GLN A 80 -23.59 -6.58 -4.57
N GLN A 81 -24.43 -5.66 -4.09
CA GLN A 81 -23.99 -4.40 -3.48
C GLN A 81 -23.12 -4.64 -2.24
N LEU A 82 -23.47 -5.64 -1.41
CA LEU A 82 -22.65 -6.02 -0.26
C LEU A 82 -21.26 -6.53 -0.69
N ARG A 83 -21.18 -7.38 -1.72
CA ARG A 83 -19.88 -7.84 -2.24
C ARG A 83 -19.03 -6.72 -2.81
N GLU A 84 -19.64 -5.80 -3.55
CA GLU A 84 -18.95 -4.65 -4.14
C GLU A 84 -18.40 -3.73 -3.05
N THR A 85 -19.24 -3.35 -2.08
CA THR A 85 -18.80 -2.55 -0.93
C THR A 85 -17.77 -3.25 -0.05
N GLU A 86 -17.84 -4.58 0.09
CA GLU A 86 -16.81 -5.37 0.77
C GLU A 86 -15.48 -5.38 0.00
N ALA A 87 -15.53 -5.49 -1.33
CA ALA A 87 -14.35 -5.40 -2.18
C ALA A 87 -13.71 -3.99 -2.10
N ASP A 88 -14.53 -2.94 -2.13
CA ASP A 88 -14.08 -1.55 -1.95
C ASP A 88 -13.46 -1.32 -0.57
N ALA A 89 -14.08 -1.85 0.49
CA ALA A 89 -13.54 -1.77 1.85
C ALA A 89 -12.22 -2.53 1.98
N LYS A 90 -12.08 -3.69 1.34
CA LYS A 90 -10.81 -4.44 1.26
C LYS A 90 -9.75 -3.64 0.51
N ALA A 91 -10.09 -3.06 -0.64
CA ALA A 91 -9.18 -2.22 -1.42
C ALA A 91 -8.70 -0.99 -0.62
N LEU A 92 -9.61 -0.34 0.11
CA LEU A 92 -9.29 0.81 0.95
C LEU A 92 -8.39 0.42 2.14
N ARG A 93 -8.63 -0.74 2.77
CA ARG A 93 -7.74 -1.27 3.82
C ARG A 93 -6.36 -1.58 3.28
N SER A 94 -6.25 -2.26 2.14
CA SER A 94 -4.97 -2.53 1.49
C SER A 94 -4.24 -1.24 1.09
N MET A 95 -4.96 -0.22 0.61
CA MET A 95 -4.39 1.11 0.33
C MET A 95 -3.88 1.78 1.61
N THR A 96 -4.66 1.74 2.69
CA THR A 96 -4.31 2.35 3.97
C THR A 96 -3.11 1.65 4.62
N GLN A 97 -3.06 0.33 4.57
CA GLN A 97 -1.96 -0.47 5.11
C GLN A 97 -0.66 -0.25 4.34
N ARG A 98 -0.71 -0.03 3.02
CA ARG A 98 0.44 0.40 2.21
C ARG A 98 0.94 1.82 2.52
N MET A 99 0.15 2.64 3.21
CA MET A 99 0.55 4.00 3.63
C MET A 99 1.19 4.04 5.02
N ILE A 100 1.01 2.98 5.83
CA ILE A 100 1.61 2.87 7.15
C ILE A 100 2.97 2.18 6.98
N LEU A 101 4.04 2.92 7.30
CA LEU A 101 5.37 2.35 7.30
C LEU A 101 5.49 1.33 8.44
N SER A 102 6.06 0.15 8.16
CA SER A 102 6.44 -0.80 9.21
C SER A 102 7.53 -0.20 10.12
N GLU A 103 7.78 -0.81 11.28
CA GLU A 103 8.84 -0.38 12.19
C GLU A 103 10.20 -0.35 11.47
N GLU A 104 10.52 -1.40 10.70
CA GLU A 104 11.76 -1.45 9.93
C GLU A 104 11.78 -0.42 8.77
N GLU A 105 10.66 -0.18 8.08
CA GLU A 105 10.58 0.88 7.06
C GLU A 105 10.78 2.27 7.68
N MET A 106 10.26 2.48 8.89
CA MET A 106 10.48 3.70 9.65
C MET A 106 11.94 3.87 10.05
N GLU A 107 12.57 2.80 10.56
CA GLU A 107 14.01 2.78 10.88
C GLU A 107 14.84 3.19 9.67
N GLU A 108 14.60 2.59 8.50
CA GLU A 108 15.31 2.92 7.26
C GLU A 108 15.10 4.39 6.85
N VAL A 109 13.88 4.91 6.97
CA VAL A 109 13.59 6.32 6.67
C VAL A 109 14.36 7.26 7.61
N VAL A 110 14.42 6.96 8.91
CA VAL A 110 15.19 7.73 9.89
C VAL A 110 16.67 7.68 9.56
N LEU A 111 17.18 6.47 9.32
CA LEU A 111 18.55 6.17 8.92
C LEU A 111 18.96 6.97 7.67
N LYS A 112 18.13 7.00 6.62
CA LYS A 112 18.39 7.78 5.39
C LYS A 112 18.39 9.29 5.65
N ARG A 113 17.47 9.80 6.48
CA ARG A 113 17.42 11.21 6.89
C ARG A 113 18.69 11.63 7.62
N CYS A 114 19.19 10.78 8.50
CA CYS A 114 20.42 10.98 9.26
C CYS A 114 21.64 11.15 8.34
N TRP A 115 21.79 10.30 7.32
CA TRP A 115 22.85 10.46 6.32
C TRP A 115 22.70 11.72 5.49
N LEU A 116 21.50 12.03 5.02
CA LEU A 116 21.26 13.26 4.26
C LEU A 116 21.62 14.50 5.08
N ALA A 117 21.19 14.59 6.34
CA ALA A 117 21.55 15.67 7.24
C ALA A 117 23.07 15.82 7.37
N ARG A 118 23.78 14.69 7.55
CA ARG A 118 25.22 14.65 7.71
C ARG A 118 25.98 15.08 6.46
N TYR A 119 25.63 14.56 5.28
CA TYR A 119 26.29 14.88 4.03
C TYR A 119 26.01 16.30 3.56
N TRP A 120 24.78 16.80 3.74
CA TRP A 120 24.51 18.22 3.48
C TRP A 120 25.29 19.13 4.44
N GLY A 121 25.46 18.73 5.71
CA GLY A 121 26.32 19.45 6.66
C GLY A 121 27.79 19.48 6.23
N LEU A 122 28.32 18.37 5.70
CA LEU A 122 29.66 18.33 5.09
C LEU A 122 29.75 19.26 3.88
N ALA A 123 28.74 19.26 3.01
CA ALA A 123 28.72 20.14 1.84
C ALA A 123 28.78 21.63 2.26
N VAL A 124 28.10 22.02 3.35
CA VAL A 124 28.23 23.37 3.93
C VAL A 124 29.66 23.63 4.41
N GLN A 125 30.24 22.71 5.18
CA GLN A 125 31.61 22.85 5.71
C GLN A 125 32.66 23.01 4.60
N HIS A 126 32.48 22.33 3.47
CA HIS A 126 33.39 22.40 2.32
C HIS A 126 33.01 23.48 1.29
N GLY A 127 31.96 24.28 1.53
CA GLY A 127 31.52 25.33 0.61
C GLY A 127 30.93 24.81 -0.71
N ILE A 128 30.49 23.55 -0.74
CA ILE A 128 29.88 22.92 -1.91
C ILE A 128 28.42 23.37 -2.00
N TYR A 129 28.07 24.09 -3.08
CA TYR A 129 26.73 24.64 -3.32
C TYR A 129 26.11 25.34 -2.09
N LEU A 130 26.86 26.25 -1.46
CA LEU A 130 26.56 26.81 -0.12
C LEU A 130 25.08 27.19 0.12
N GLU A 131 24.44 27.92 -0.80
CA GLU A 131 23.02 28.30 -0.69
C GLU A 131 22.07 27.09 -0.64
N VAL A 132 22.34 26.07 -1.46
CA VAL A 132 21.52 24.84 -1.50
C VAL A 132 21.83 23.96 -0.31
N SER A 133 23.12 23.78 0.01
CA SER A 133 23.55 22.88 1.09
C SER A 133 23.14 23.39 2.46
N MET A 134 23.13 24.70 2.71
CA MET A 134 22.61 25.28 3.96
C MET A 134 21.12 24.97 4.15
N SER A 135 20.31 25.27 3.14
CA SER A 135 18.86 25.02 3.17
C SER A 135 18.56 23.53 3.37
N LYS A 136 19.24 22.66 2.63
CA LYS A 136 19.06 21.20 2.73
C LYS A 136 19.55 20.65 4.06
N HIS A 137 20.71 21.09 4.56
CA HIS A 137 21.22 20.67 5.86
C HIS A 137 20.24 21.02 6.98
N GLN A 138 19.71 22.24 6.99
CA GLN A 138 18.74 22.68 7.99
C GLN A 138 17.45 21.84 7.93
N HIS A 139 16.93 21.59 6.73
CA HIS A 139 15.74 20.77 6.53
C HIS A 139 15.91 19.34 7.06
N TRP A 140 16.98 18.65 6.65
CA TRP A 140 17.19 17.25 7.04
C TRP A 140 17.60 17.09 8.50
N SER A 141 18.39 18.02 9.04
CA SER A 141 18.81 17.98 10.46
C SER A 141 17.64 18.18 11.42
N ALA A 142 16.63 18.97 11.04
CA ALA A 142 15.41 19.11 11.84
C ALA A 142 14.58 17.81 11.94
N LEU A 143 14.80 16.86 11.01
CA LEU A 143 14.06 15.60 10.91
C LEU A 143 14.88 14.39 11.38
N ALA A 144 16.15 14.59 11.74
CA ALA A 144 17.11 13.52 12.02
C ALA A 144 17.48 13.51 13.52
N PRO A 145 16.96 12.55 14.32
CA PRO A 145 17.45 12.34 15.67
C PRO A 145 18.90 11.87 15.60
N LEU A 146 19.78 12.48 16.42
CA LEU A 146 21.23 12.26 16.53
C LEU A 146 21.80 11.20 15.55
N PRO A 147 22.15 11.61 14.31
CA PRO A 147 22.42 10.73 13.18
C PRO A 147 23.37 9.57 13.43
N LEU A 148 24.42 9.82 14.22
CA LEU A 148 25.47 8.84 14.48
C LEU A 148 25.02 7.78 15.49
N GLU A 149 24.30 8.18 16.52
CA GLU A 149 23.82 7.27 17.58
C GLU A 149 22.81 6.29 17.01
N VAL A 150 21.86 6.76 16.18
CA VAL A 150 20.85 5.91 15.56
C VAL A 150 21.47 4.85 14.66
N VAL A 151 22.45 5.22 13.82
CA VAL A 151 23.12 4.29 12.90
C VAL A 151 23.93 3.24 13.68
N ILE A 152 24.67 3.67 14.71
CA ILE A 152 25.46 2.76 15.55
C ILE A 152 24.54 1.83 16.35
N SER A 153 23.44 2.33 16.91
CA SER A 153 22.46 1.51 17.63
C SER A 153 21.79 0.48 16.71
N ALA A 154 21.44 0.86 15.48
CA ALA A 154 20.90 -0.09 14.49
C ALA A 154 21.91 -1.21 14.16
N GLY A 155 23.18 -0.85 13.93
CA GLY A 155 24.26 -1.82 13.70
C GLY A 155 24.63 -2.68 14.91
N GLN A 156 24.34 -2.22 16.13
CA GLN A 156 24.52 -3.01 17.35
C GLN A 156 23.36 -3.97 17.60
N ARG A 157 22.11 -3.55 17.34
CA ARG A 157 20.93 -4.42 17.38
C ARG A 157 21.02 -5.55 16.36
N ALA A 158 21.37 -5.18 15.12
CA ALA A 158 22.58 -5.68 14.50
C ALA A 158 23.28 -6.90 15.16
N LYS A 159 24.48 -6.70 15.64
CA LYS A 159 25.21 -7.73 16.37
C LYS A 159 24.42 -8.58 17.40
N GLU A 160 23.49 -8.00 18.15
CA GLU A 160 22.76 -8.65 19.25
C GLU A 160 21.73 -9.70 18.81
N ASP A 161 20.92 -9.46 17.78
CA ASP A 161 19.91 -10.45 17.33
C ASP A 161 20.55 -11.68 16.66
N ASN A 162 21.80 -11.57 16.21
CA ASN A 162 22.58 -12.69 15.67
C ASN A 162 23.14 -13.60 16.79
N GLY A 163 23.17 -13.12 18.03
CA GLY A 163 23.88 -13.72 19.15
C GLY A 163 22.98 -14.28 20.26
N ASN A 164 21.96 -15.08 19.92
CA ASN A 164 21.29 -15.92 20.92
C ASN A 164 22.06 -17.24 21.16
N ASN A 165 23.33 -17.14 21.54
CA ASN A 165 24.03 -18.25 22.18
C ASN A 165 25.19 -17.78 23.07
N GLY A 166 24.98 -17.91 24.38
CA GLY A 166 25.95 -18.08 25.47
C GLY A 166 27.34 -17.40 25.40
N GLY A 167 27.49 -16.35 26.22
CA GLY A 167 28.62 -16.19 27.15
C GLY A 167 30.01 -15.82 26.60
N ILE A 168 30.44 -14.58 26.85
CA ILE A 168 31.49 -14.21 27.82
C ILE A 168 31.69 -12.68 27.75
N ASP A 169 31.51 -12.06 28.90
CA ASP A 169 31.44 -10.62 29.19
C ASP A 169 32.83 -10.04 29.53
N ASP A 170 33.86 -10.20 28.70
CA ASP A 170 35.22 -9.79 29.10
C ASP A 170 36.09 -9.10 28.02
N GLU A 171 35.48 -8.46 27.01
CA GLU A 171 36.23 -7.61 26.06
C GLU A 171 35.59 -6.24 25.79
N ARG A 172 34.40 -5.97 26.35
CA ARG A 172 33.67 -4.70 26.11
C ARG A 172 34.24 -3.49 26.88
N ARG A 173 35.16 -3.69 27.84
CA ARG A 173 35.75 -2.60 28.65
C ARG A 173 37.16 -2.18 28.24
N THR A 174 37.86 -2.96 27.43
CA THR A 174 39.25 -2.69 27.01
C THR A 174 39.34 -1.65 25.89
N LEU A 175 38.39 -1.62 24.95
CA LEU A 175 38.42 -0.69 23.81
C LEU A 175 38.06 0.76 24.16
N VAL A 176 37.36 1.01 25.26
CA VAL A 176 37.02 2.38 25.71
C VAL A 176 38.23 3.05 26.38
N HIS A 177 39.20 2.27 26.87
CA HIS A 177 40.39 2.80 27.54
C HIS A 177 41.55 3.06 26.58
N ASP A 178 41.69 2.27 25.51
CA ASP A 178 42.80 2.37 24.55
C ASP A 178 42.73 3.57 23.59
N LEU A 179 41.58 4.26 23.48
CA LEU A 179 41.50 5.52 22.73
C LEU A 179 42.11 6.73 23.49
N SER A 180 42.34 6.59 24.80
CA SER A 180 42.89 7.67 25.65
C SER A 180 44.38 7.93 25.38
N ASP A 181 45.13 6.93 24.93
CA ASP A 181 46.59 6.94 25.04
C ASP A 181 47.35 7.34 23.76
N ILE A 182 46.65 7.85 22.73
CA ILE A 182 47.28 8.34 21.49
C ILE A 182 47.71 9.83 21.62
N THR A 183 47.84 10.36 22.84
CA THR A 183 48.32 11.73 23.08
C THR A 183 49.84 11.83 22.84
N GLY A 184 50.23 11.82 21.56
CA GLY A 184 51.63 11.93 21.13
C GLY A 184 51.75 12.62 19.77
N GLU A 185 51.85 13.95 19.82
CA GLU A 185 52.39 14.86 18.79
C GLU A 185 51.82 14.81 17.35
N GLY A 186 50.99 15.81 17.02
CA GLY A 186 50.77 16.25 15.63
C GLY A 186 49.37 16.82 15.39
N ASN A 187 49.27 18.16 15.27
CA ASN A 187 48.09 18.93 14.84
C ASN A 187 46.70 18.39 15.29
N ILE A 188 46.18 18.89 16.41
CA ILE A 188 44.88 18.50 17.00
C ILE A 188 43.75 18.46 15.96
N GLU A 189 43.75 19.38 15.00
CA GLU A 189 42.76 19.43 13.91
C GLU A 189 42.86 18.22 12.95
N SER A 190 44.09 17.77 12.64
CA SER A 190 44.34 16.56 11.85
C SER A 190 43.86 15.31 12.58
N MET A 191 44.14 15.20 13.89
CA MET A 191 43.69 14.09 14.72
C MET A 191 42.16 14.03 14.83
N LEU A 192 41.50 15.17 15.09
CA LEU A 192 40.03 15.26 15.14
C LEU A 192 39.36 14.93 13.80
N THR A 193 40.00 15.30 12.68
CA THR A 193 39.52 14.96 11.33
C THR A 193 39.64 13.46 11.05
N VAL A 194 40.75 12.84 11.44
CA VAL A 194 40.95 11.39 11.34
C VAL A 194 39.92 10.65 12.20
N GLU A 195 39.72 11.06 13.46
CA GLU A 195 38.69 10.47 14.32
C GLU A 195 37.28 10.61 13.74
N LYS A 196 36.96 11.77 13.14
CA LYS A 196 35.66 11.99 12.46
C LYS A 196 35.49 11.02 11.29
N GLY A 197 36.53 10.78 10.50
CA GLY A 197 36.53 9.79 9.41
C GLY A 197 36.36 8.36 9.92
N LEU A 198 37.04 7.98 11.01
CA LEU A 198 36.88 6.65 11.62
C LEU A 198 35.45 6.42 12.15
N ARG A 199 34.84 7.46 12.74
CA ARG A 199 33.42 7.43 13.18
C ARG A 199 32.45 7.28 12.00
N GLU A 200 32.70 7.98 10.90
CA GLU A 200 31.91 7.83 9.66
C GLU A 200 32.04 6.41 9.09
N LEU A 201 33.26 5.88 9.05
CA LEU A 201 33.54 4.53 8.56
C LEU A 201 32.83 3.46 9.39
N ALA A 202 32.86 3.58 10.73
CA ALA A 202 32.10 2.70 11.62
C ALA A 202 30.58 2.78 11.37
N SER A 203 30.06 3.98 11.09
CA SER A 203 28.64 4.18 10.78
C SER A 203 28.26 3.52 9.44
N LEU A 204 29.12 3.58 8.43
CA LEU A 204 28.89 2.90 7.14
C LEU A 204 28.95 1.37 7.27
N LYS A 205 29.87 0.83 8.09
CA LYS A 205 29.89 -0.61 8.40
C LYS A 205 28.59 -1.06 9.07
N ALA A 206 28.12 -0.29 10.06
CA ALA A 206 26.84 -0.54 10.73
C ALA A 206 25.66 -0.50 9.76
N TRP A 207 25.66 0.44 8.81
CA TRP A 207 24.68 0.53 7.74
C TRP A 207 24.64 -0.73 6.87
N LEU A 208 25.80 -1.17 6.40
CA LEU A 208 25.92 -2.37 5.56
C LEU A 208 25.43 -3.61 6.31
N ALA A 209 25.83 -3.78 7.57
CA ALA A 209 25.34 -4.87 8.42
C ALA A 209 23.81 -4.84 8.59
N TYR A 210 23.22 -3.65 8.77
CA TYR A 210 21.77 -3.49 8.88
C TYR A 210 21.05 -3.93 7.59
N PHE A 211 21.49 -3.47 6.42
CA PHE A 211 20.85 -3.83 5.15
C PHE A 211 20.97 -5.32 4.84
N TRP A 212 22.13 -5.92 5.06
CA TRP A 212 22.32 -7.36 4.83
C TRP A 212 21.54 -8.23 5.82
N ARG A 213 21.39 -7.79 7.07
CA ARG A 213 20.45 -8.41 7.99
C ARG A 213 19.05 -8.40 7.44
N ARG A 214 18.59 -7.21 7.03
CA ARG A 214 17.21 -7.07 6.60
C ARG A 214 16.94 -7.92 5.36
N ALA A 215 17.92 -7.98 4.44
CA ALA A 215 17.89 -8.84 3.27
C ALA A 215 17.73 -10.32 3.69
N LYS A 216 18.54 -10.80 4.64
CA LYS A 216 18.43 -12.14 5.22
C LYS A 216 17.04 -12.40 5.81
N ASN A 217 16.50 -11.49 6.62
CA ASN A 217 15.19 -11.66 7.26
C ASN A 217 14.04 -11.77 6.25
N HIS A 218 14.13 -11.06 5.12
CA HIS A 218 13.11 -11.03 4.07
C HIS A 218 13.35 -12.07 2.97
N GLY A 219 14.38 -12.91 3.08
CA GLY A 219 14.75 -13.89 2.05
C GLY A 219 15.21 -13.25 0.73
N VAL A 220 15.73 -12.02 0.78
CA VAL A 220 16.29 -11.31 -0.38
C VAL A 220 17.75 -11.71 -0.52
N GLU A 221 18.11 -12.29 -1.66
CA GLU A 221 19.48 -12.75 -1.96
C GLU A 221 20.07 -13.63 -0.84
N GLU A 222 19.29 -14.64 -0.40
CA GLU A 222 19.59 -15.50 0.77
C GLU A 222 20.96 -16.19 0.70
N ASP A 223 21.42 -16.51 -0.52
CA ASP A 223 22.69 -17.16 -0.81
C ASP A 223 23.91 -16.29 -0.46
N ILE A 224 23.78 -14.97 -0.54
CA ILE A 224 24.86 -14.02 -0.24
C ILE A 224 24.59 -13.20 1.03
N ALA A 225 23.33 -13.02 1.43
CA ALA A 225 22.97 -12.12 2.51
C ALA A 225 23.54 -12.55 3.86
N ASP A 226 23.57 -13.86 4.14
CA ASP A 226 24.16 -14.37 5.39
C ASP A 226 25.68 -14.21 5.39
N GLU A 227 26.37 -14.56 4.30
CA GLU A 227 27.82 -14.40 4.18
C GLU A 227 28.23 -12.93 4.32
N MET A 228 27.53 -12.03 3.64
CA MET A 228 27.78 -10.59 3.73
C MET A 228 27.48 -10.05 5.12
N LEU A 229 26.39 -10.48 5.76
CA LEU A 229 26.08 -10.10 7.13
C LEU A 229 27.22 -10.52 8.09
N GLN A 230 27.68 -11.77 8.03
CA GLN A 230 28.78 -12.23 8.88
C GLN A 230 30.08 -11.45 8.61
N PHE A 231 30.39 -11.16 7.34
CA PHE A 231 31.54 -10.34 6.96
C PHE A 231 31.50 -8.96 7.62
N TRP A 232 30.39 -8.23 7.48
CA TRP A 232 30.24 -6.89 8.06
C TRP A 232 30.22 -6.90 9.60
N LEU A 233 29.62 -7.92 10.22
CA LEU A 233 29.66 -8.09 11.68
C LEU A 233 31.07 -8.37 12.20
N SER A 234 31.90 -9.12 11.47
CA SER A 234 33.30 -9.37 11.86
C SER A 234 34.12 -8.08 11.86
N LEU A 235 33.91 -7.22 10.86
CA LEU A 235 34.60 -5.92 10.72
C LEU A 235 34.17 -4.86 11.74
N MET A 236 33.00 -5.03 12.37
CA MET A 236 32.48 -4.14 13.42
C MET A 236 33.18 -4.34 14.78
N GLY A 237 33.86 -5.47 14.98
CA GLY A 237 34.59 -5.77 16.23
C GLY A 237 36.03 -5.26 16.28
N HIS A 238 36.55 -4.75 15.16
CA HIS A 238 37.95 -4.36 15.02
C HIS A 238 38.09 -2.84 14.80
N THR A 239 39.24 -2.28 15.21
CA THR A 239 39.59 -0.88 14.96
C THR A 239 39.60 -0.61 13.45
N PRO A 240 38.91 0.43 12.96
CA PRO A 240 38.80 0.65 11.53
C PRO A 240 40.15 0.92 10.87
N THR A 241 40.43 0.25 9.76
CA THR A 241 41.67 0.38 8.98
C THR A 241 41.40 1.13 7.66
N SER A 242 42.48 1.50 6.95
CA SER A 242 42.36 2.07 5.61
C SER A 242 41.78 1.09 4.58
N HIS A 243 41.96 -0.23 4.79
CA HIS A 243 41.39 -1.27 3.91
C HIS A 243 39.86 -1.27 4.03
N ASP A 244 39.34 -1.06 5.24
CA ASP A 244 37.91 -1.06 5.49
C ASP A 244 37.15 0.03 4.73
N ALA A 245 37.82 1.15 4.40
CA ALA A 245 37.24 2.19 3.56
C ALA A 245 36.96 1.66 2.14
N VAL A 246 37.89 0.89 1.57
CA VAL A 246 37.73 0.25 0.26
C VAL A 246 36.64 -0.83 0.32
N ASP A 247 36.62 -1.62 1.38
CA ASP A 247 35.58 -2.63 1.58
C ASP A 247 34.21 -1.98 1.64
N VAL A 248 34.06 -0.89 2.41
CA VAL A 248 32.79 -0.15 2.54
C VAL A 248 32.34 0.41 1.21
N GLU A 249 33.24 1.01 0.42
CA GLU A 249 32.91 1.47 -0.93
C GLU A 249 32.41 0.32 -1.82
N ARG A 250 33.10 -0.83 -1.77
CA ARG A 250 32.69 -2.04 -2.51
C ARG A 250 31.33 -2.55 -2.05
N GLY A 251 31.07 -2.60 -0.74
CA GLY A 251 29.81 -3.04 -0.16
C GLY A 251 28.63 -2.16 -0.55
N LEU A 252 28.81 -0.84 -0.54
CA LEU A 252 27.78 0.11 -0.99
C LEU A 252 27.46 -0.05 -2.48
N LEU A 253 28.49 -0.28 -3.31
CA LEU A 253 28.31 -0.57 -4.73
C LEU A 253 27.59 -1.90 -4.96
N GLU A 254 27.88 -2.90 -4.16
CA GLU A 254 27.25 -4.23 -4.22
C GLU A 254 25.76 -4.15 -3.88
N LEU A 255 25.39 -3.49 -2.77
CA LEU A 255 23.99 -3.20 -2.42
C LEU A 255 23.26 -2.52 -3.58
N LYS A 256 23.90 -1.51 -4.19
CA LYS A 256 23.33 -0.77 -5.33
C LYS A 256 23.20 -1.64 -6.58
N LYS A 257 24.20 -2.46 -6.89
CA LYS A 257 24.23 -3.31 -8.08
C LYS A 257 23.16 -4.39 -8.03
N LEU A 258 22.96 -4.98 -6.86
CA LEU A 258 21.95 -6.01 -6.62
C LEU A 258 20.55 -5.40 -6.40
N GLY A 259 20.46 -4.08 -6.23
CA GLY A 259 19.20 -3.38 -6.02
C GLY A 259 18.53 -3.79 -4.70
N ILE A 260 19.31 -4.12 -3.67
CA ILE A 260 18.82 -4.68 -2.40
C ILE A 260 17.72 -3.81 -1.78
N GLU A 261 17.89 -2.48 -1.78
CA GLU A 261 16.87 -1.56 -1.24
C GLU A 261 15.51 -1.70 -1.96
N GLN A 262 15.52 -1.84 -3.29
CA GLN A 262 14.30 -2.02 -4.07
C GLN A 262 13.67 -3.39 -3.79
N GLN A 263 14.49 -4.44 -3.74
CA GLN A 263 14.01 -5.79 -3.44
C GLN A 263 13.40 -5.87 -2.03
N LEU A 264 14.02 -5.20 -1.04
CA LEU A 264 13.51 -5.10 0.33
C LEU A 264 12.19 -4.35 0.41
N TRP A 265 12.06 -3.24 -0.31
CA TRP A 265 10.80 -2.50 -0.41
C TRP A 265 9.67 -3.38 -0.99
N GLU A 266 9.95 -4.11 -2.06
CA GLU A 266 8.98 -5.02 -2.69
C GLU A 266 8.65 -6.23 -1.82
N ALA A 267 9.63 -6.78 -1.09
CA ALA A 267 9.42 -7.87 -0.14
C ALA A 267 8.51 -7.41 1.02
N SER A 268 8.79 -6.25 1.61
CA SER A 268 7.99 -5.70 2.71
C SER A 268 6.54 -5.41 2.28
N ARG A 269 6.32 -4.96 1.04
CA ARG A 269 4.96 -4.72 0.51
C ARG A 269 4.20 -6.01 0.19
N ARG A 270 4.88 -7.08 -0.26
CA ARG A 270 4.25 -8.39 -0.47
C ARG A 270 3.73 -9.00 0.83
N GLU A 271 4.41 -8.79 1.95
CA GLU A 271 3.95 -9.26 3.26
C GLU A 271 2.66 -8.58 3.71
N THR A 272 2.47 -7.30 3.35
CA THR A 272 1.23 -6.55 3.66
C THR A 272 0.01 -6.94 2.81
N ASP A 273 0.22 -7.60 1.67
CA ASP A 273 -0.86 -8.01 0.75
C ASP A 273 -1.44 -9.39 1.08
N LEU A 274 -0.81 -10.16 1.97
CA LEU A 274 -1.35 -11.43 2.45
C LEU A 274 -2.52 -11.18 3.42
N PRO A 275 -3.71 -11.76 3.19
CA PRO A 275 -4.74 -11.79 4.23
C PRO A 275 -4.14 -12.48 5.47
N PRO A 276 -4.53 -12.09 6.70
CA PRO A 276 -4.03 -12.75 7.90
C PRO A 276 -4.36 -14.24 7.82
N SER A 277 -3.37 -15.03 7.43
CA SER A 277 -3.44 -16.47 7.44
C SER A 277 -3.51 -16.88 8.90
N LEU A 278 -4.50 -17.71 9.21
CA LEU A 278 -4.67 -18.35 10.51
C LEU A 278 -3.34 -19.02 10.88
N ASN A 279 -2.56 -18.37 11.74
CA ASN A 279 -1.48 -18.99 12.48
C ASN A 279 -2.15 -19.99 13.45
N ASN A 280 -2.46 -21.17 12.91
CA ASN A 280 -2.69 -22.35 13.70
C ASN A 280 -1.36 -22.69 14.38
N HIS A 281 -1.14 -22.12 15.57
CA HIS A 281 -0.40 -22.85 16.58
C HIS A 281 -1.19 -24.13 16.86
N SER A 282 -0.83 -25.19 16.14
CA SER A 282 -1.02 -26.54 16.64
C SER A 282 -0.16 -26.67 17.89
N GLU A 283 -0.73 -26.25 19.02
CA GLU A 283 -0.32 -26.74 20.33
C GLU A 283 -0.51 -28.26 20.32
N SER A 284 0.63 -28.93 20.18
CA SER A 284 0.85 -30.26 20.71
C SER A 284 0.48 -30.29 22.20
N SER A 285 -0.16 -31.39 22.62
CA SER A 285 -0.38 -31.85 24.00
C SER A 285 -1.76 -31.53 24.60
N PHE A 286 -2.69 -32.49 24.52
CA PHE A 286 -2.98 -33.45 25.60
C PHE A 286 -3.76 -34.66 25.07
#